data_AF-A0ABD3X998-F1
#
_entry.id   AF-A0ABD3X998-F1
#
_cell.length_a   1.000
_cell.length_b   1.000
_cell.length_c   1.000
_cell.angle_alpha   90.00
_cell.angle_beta   90.00
_cell.angle_gamma   90.00
#
_symmetry.space_group_name_H-M   'P 1'
#
loop_
_entity.id
_entity.type
_entity.pdbx_description
1 polymer ?
#
loop_
_entity_poly.entity_id
_entity_poly.type
_entity_poly.pdbx_seq_one_letter_code
_entity_poly.pdbx_strand_id
1 'polypeptide(L)'
;MAEKRKRKIDDECRQFQEEWSLKYFFIKSGEKTLSAICNETVAVMKEYNLRRHLQSKHQEKYVQLEGKVRSENFSKLQNQLIPQRTLFSKSSNEMNP
;
A
#
# COMPACT_ATOMS: atom_id res chain seq x y z
N MET A 1 25.74 26.53 -21.95
CA MET A 1 25.77 25.64 -20.77
C MET A 1 24.53 24.76 -20.86
N ALA A 2 24.67 23.43 -20.79
CA ALA A 2 23.57 22.50 -21.08
C ALA A 2 22.52 22.55 -19.96
N GLU A 3 21.37 23.14 -20.26
CA GLU A 3 20.20 23.09 -19.40
C GLU A 3 19.70 21.64 -19.35
N LYS A 4 20.05 20.94 -18.27
CA LYS A 4 19.46 19.64 -17.93
C LYS A 4 17.96 19.86 -17.75
N ARG A 5 17.17 19.58 -18.80
CA ARG A 5 15.71 19.47 -18.75
C ARG A 5 15.36 18.48 -17.62
N LYS A 6 15.02 19.01 -16.44
CA LYS A 6 14.48 18.23 -15.34
C LYS A 6 13.16 17.65 -15.85
N ARG A 7 13.12 16.32 -16.02
CA ARG A 7 11.89 15.62 -16.41
C ARG A 7 10.84 15.92 -15.34
N LYS A 8 9.73 16.54 -15.73
CA LYS A 8 8.50 16.62 -14.91
C LYS A 8 7.95 15.20 -14.81
N ILE A 9 8.18 14.55 -13.66
CA ILE A 9 7.53 13.29 -13.25
C ILE A 9 6.74 13.58 -11.97
N ASP A 10 6.06 14.74 -11.89
CA ASP A 10 5.44 15.17 -10.62
C ASP A 10 3.98 14.69 -10.48
N ASP A 11 3.32 14.27 -11.57
CA ASP A 11 1.88 13.98 -11.53
C ASP A 11 1.55 12.50 -11.28
N GLU A 12 2.33 11.56 -11.86
CA GLU A 12 2.07 10.12 -11.70
C GLU A 12 2.62 9.51 -10.40
N CYS A 13 3.36 10.28 -9.59
CA CYS A 13 4.19 9.72 -8.51
C CYS A 13 3.52 9.70 -7.11
N ARG A 14 2.25 10.08 -7.00
CA ARG A 14 1.54 10.14 -5.69
C ARG A 14 0.16 9.48 -5.69
N GLN A 15 -0.31 8.95 -6.82
CA GLN A 15 -1.59 8.24 -6.85
C GLN A 15 -1.36 6.74 -6.67
N PHE A 16 -2.11 6.14 -5.75
CA PHE A 16 -2.10 4.70 -5.54
C PHE A 16 -2.67 4.00 -6.78
N GLN A 17 -1.89 3.07 -7.34
CA GLN A 17 -2.32 2.22 -8.46
C GLN A 17 -2.96 0.94 -7.91
N GLU A 18 -4.15 0.57 -8.40
CA GLU A 18 -4.83 -0.65 -7.94
C GLU A 18 -4.02 -1.92 -8.20
N GLU A 19 -3.18 -1.93 -9.25
CA GLU A 19 -2.22 -3.01 -9.52
C GLU A 19 -1.30 -3.29 -8.32
N TRP A 20 -0.91 -2.25 -7.57
CA TRP A 20 -0.02 -2.40 -6.40
C TRP A 20 -0.66 -3.23 -5.29
N SER A 21 -1.99 -3.34 -5.29
CA SER A 21 -2.70 -4.13 -4.30
C SER A 21 -2.39 -5.61 -4.46
N LEU A 22 -2.53 -6.13 -5.67
CA LEU A 22 -2.20 -7.52 -5.93
C LEU A 22 -0.69 -7.74 -6.05
N LYS A 23 0.04 -6.77 -6.63
CA LYS A 23 1.48 -6.89 -6.89
C LYS A 23 2.34 -6.73 -5.65
N TYR A 24 1.92 -5.95 -4.66
CA TYR A 24 2.71 -5.70 -3.44
C TYR A 24 1.97 -5.96 -2.14
N PHE A 25 0.71 -6.41 -2.18
CA PHE A 25 -0.15 -6.61 -1.01
C PHE A 25 -0.38 -5.30 -0.22
N PHE A 26 -0.64 -4.19 -0.92
CA PHE A 26 -0.94 -2.90 -0.29
C PHE A 26 -2.36 -2.44 -0.58
N ILE A 27 -2.96 -1.66 0.31
CA ILE A 27 -4.25 -1.03 0.07
C ILE A 27 -4.16 0.47 0.35
N LYS A 28 -4.99 1.24 -0.34
CA LYS A 28 -5.11 2.69 -0.08
C LYS A 28 -5.86 2.92 1.24
N SER A 29 -5.25 3.66 2.15
CA SER A 29 -5.84 4.11 3.41
C SER A 29 -5.70 5.64 3.51
N GLY A 30 -6.66 6.35 2.91
CA GLY A 30 -6.64 7.81 2.81
C GLY A 30 -5.48 8.29 1.92
N GLU A 31 -4.62 9.12 2.51
CA GLU A 31 -3.41 9.66 1.87
C GLU A 31 -2.17 8.76 2.02
N LYS A 32 -2.32 7.59 2.64
CA LYS A 32 -1.24 6.64 2.88
C LYS A 32 -1.59 5.27 2.30
N THR A 33 -0.58 4.41 2.23
CA THR A 33 -0.73 3.01 1.84
C THR A 33 -0.52 2.10 3.02
N LEU A 34 -1.39 1.11 3.21
CA LEU A 34 -1.31 0.13 4.29
C LEU A 34 -0.89 -1.23 3.72
N SER A 35 0.10 -1.87 4.31
CA SER A 35 0.47 -3.25 4.01
C SER A 35 -0.63 -4.18 4.50
N ALA A 36 -1.19 -5.00 3.62
CA ALA A 36 -2.18 -6.00 3.97
C ALA A 36 -1.60 -7.19 4.74
N ILE A 37 -0.26 -7.33 4.75
CA ILE A 37 0.42 -8.46 5.40
C ILE A 37 0.66 -8.18 6.88
N CYS A 38 1.14 -6.98 7.21
CA CYS A 38 1.58 -6.61 8.57
C CYS A 38 0.88 -5.39 9.15
N ASN A 39 -0.10 -4.81 8.45
CA ASN A 39 -0.83 -3.62 8.86
C ASN A 39 0.07 -2.39 9.09
N GLU A 40 1.27 -2.36 8.52
CA GLU A 40 2.15 -1.19 8.58
C GLU A 40 1.79 -0.18 7.51
N THR A 41 1.80 1.10 7.88
CA THR A 41 1.49 2.19 6.95
C THR A 41 2.76 2.76 6.33
N VAL A 42 2.80 2.82 5.01
CA VAL A 42 3.83 3.50 4.22
C VAL A 42 3.30 4.89 3.84
N ALA A 43 3.98 5.92 4.34
CA ALA A 43 3.58 7.32 4.13
C ALA A 43 3.76 7.80 2.69
N VAL A 44 4.68 7.20 1.93
CA VAL A 44 5.01 7.63 0.57
C VAL A 44 4.49 6.59 -0.43
N MET A 45 3.42 6.94 -1.13
CA MET A 45 2.75 6.13 -2.16
C MET A 45 3.58 6.05 -3.45
N LYS A 46 4.75 5.42 -3.37
CA LYS A 46 5.62 5.13 -4.52
C LYS A 46 5.84 3.63 -4.61
N GLU A 47 5.76 3.09 -5.82
CA GLU A 47 6.01 1.68 -6.12
C GLU A 47 7.30 1.16 -5.45
N TYR A 48 8.40 1.92 -5.57
CA TYR A 48 9.68 1.57 -4.98
C TYR A 48 9.57 1.30 -3.46
N ASN A 49 8.82 2.11 -2.72
CA ASN A 49 8.67 1.93 -1.27
C ASN A 49 7.86 0.66 -0.95
N LEU A 50 6.79 0.40 -1.71
CA LEU A 50 5.94 -0.79 -1.53
C LEU A 50 6.71 -2.07 -1.86
N ARG A 51 7.43 -2.06 -2.99
CA ARG A 51 8.26 -3.17 -3.44
C ARG A 51 9.42 -3.43 -2.48
N ARG A 52 10.06 -2.38 -1.95
CA ARG A 52 11.13 -2.51 -0.95
C ARG A 52 10.57 -3.10 0.35
N HIS A 53 9.43 -2.62 0.83
CA HIS A 53 8.78 -3.14 2.04
C HIS A 53 8.49 -4.64 1.92
N LEU A 54 7.87 -5.07 0.80
CA LEU A 54 7.60 -6.48 0.53
C LEU A 54 8.89 -7.31 0.55
N GLN A 55 9.94 -6.88 -0.15
CA GLN A 55 11.22 -7.61 -0.20
C GLN A 55 11.99 -7.58 1.12
N SER A 56 11.92 -6.51 1.91
CA SER A 56 12.69 -6.46 3.16
C SER A 56 12.02 -7.24 4.29
N LYS A 57 10.68 -7.27 4.33
CA LYS A 57 9.92 -7.81 5.47
C LYS A 57 9.21 -9.13 5.17
N HIS A 58 8.91 -9.38 3.90
CA HIS A 58 7.95 -10.42 3.49
C HIS A 58 8.45 -11.25 2.31
N GLN A 59 9.75 -11.19 2.00
CA GLN A 59 10.35 -11.87 0.85
C GLN A 59 10.10 -13.37 0.87
N GLU A 60 10.46 -14.02 1.97
CA GLU A 60 10.44 -15.48 2.08
C GLU A 60 9.05 -16.07 1.85
N LYS A 61 7.98 -15.35 2.23
CA LYS A 61 6.62 -15.89 2.18
C LYS A 61 5.78 -15.37 1.01
N TYR A 62 5.98 -14.13 0.57
CA TYR A 62 5.05 -13.45 -0.35
C TYR A 62 5.65 -13.08 -1.70
N VAL A 63 6.98 -13.00 -1.83
CA VAL A 63 7.61 -12.73 -3.14
C VAL A 63 7.50 -13.94 -4.06
N GLN A 64 7.59 -15.16 -3.51
CA GLN A 64 7.44 -16.40 -4.27
C GLN A 64 5.98 -16.74 -4.67
N LEU A 65 4.99 -15.97 -4.20
CA LEU A 65 3.59 -16.24 -4.53
C LEU A 65 3.24 -15.66 -5.89
N GLU A 66 2.74 -16.48 -6.79
CA GLU A 66 2.36 -16.04 -8.14
C GLU A 66 0.98 -16.56 -8.54
N GLY A 67 0.43 -15.97 -9.60
CA GLY A 67 -0.85 -16.36 -10.18
C GLY A 67 -2.00 -16.39 -9.17
N LYS A 68 -2.80 -17.46 -9.22
CA LYS A 68 -4.02 -17.60 -8.41
C LYS A 68 -3.75 -17.60 -6.90
N VAL A 69 -2.67 -18.26 -6.47
CA VAL A 69 -2.31 -18.36 -5.05
C VAL A 69 -2.04 -16.98 -4.45
N ARG A 70 -1.44 -16.09 -5.24
CA ARG A 70 -1.20 -14.69 -4.82
C ARG A 70 -2.52 -13.96 -4.58
N SER A 71 -3.46 -14.03 -5.52
CA SER A 71 -4.78 -13.41 -5.42
C SER A 71 -5.60 -13.96 -4.26
N GLU A 72 -5.57 -15.27 -4.04
CA GLU A 72 -6.26 -15.92 -2.92
C GLU A 72 -5.69 -15.48 -1.57
N ASN A 73 -4.37 -15.37 -1.45
CA ASN A 73 -3.73 -14.84 -0.24
C ASN A 73 -4.08 -13.37 -0.02
N PHE A 74 -4.05 -12.55 -1.07
CA PHE A 74 -4.43 -11.14 -0.97
C PHE A 74 -5.88 -10.98 -0.51
N SER A 75 -6.81 -11.75 -1.10
CA SER A 75 -8.22 -11.75 -0.69
C SER A 75 -8.40 -12.16 0.77
N LYS A 76 -7.69 -13.20 1.23
CA LYS A 76 -7.70 -13.62 2.65
C LYS A 76 -7.22 -12.51 3.58
N LEU A 77 -6.09 -11.87 3.25
CA LEU A 77 -5.55 -10.75 4.03
C LEU A 77 -6.52 -9.57 4.05
N GLN A 78 -7.09 -9.19 2.90
CA GLN A 78 -8.05 -8.10 2.82
C GLN A 78 -9.30 -8.37 3.67
N ASN A 79 -9.82 -9.60 3.64
CA ASN A 79 -10.95 -10.01 4.47
C ASN A 79 -10.65 -9.99 5.97
N GLN A 80 -9.38 -10.12 6.38
CA GLN A 80 -8.97 -9.96 7.78
C GLN A 80 -8.85 -8.48 8.19
N LEU A 81 -8.57 -7.58 7.25
CA LEU A 81 -8.45 -6.14 7.50
C LEU A 81 -9.81 -5.43 7.62
N ILE A 82 -10.81 -5.87 6.85
CA ILE A 82 -12.16 -5.28 6.84
C ILE A 82 -12.79 -5.27 8.25
N PRO A 83 -12.79 -6.38 9.02
CA PRO A 83 -13.27 -6.40 10.41
C PRO A 83 -12.52 -5.45 11.34
N GLN A 84 -11.21 -5.26 11.14
CA GLN A 84 -10.44 -4.33 11.99
C GLN A 84 -10.77 -2.86 11.68
N ARG A 85 -11.08 -2.55 10.41
CA ARG A 85 -11.43 -1.19 9.99
C ARG A 85 -12.81 -0.76 10.50
N THR A 86 -13.76 -1.69 10.63
CA THR A 86 -15.09 -1.39 11.19
C THR A 86 -15.06 -1.19 12.70
N LEU A 87 -14.16 -1.86 13.42
CA LEU A 87 -14.01 -1.74 14.87
C LEU A 87 -13.27 -0.46 15.30
N PHE A 88 -12.33 0.05 14.49
CA PHE A 88 -11.56 1.28 14.78
C PHE A 88 -12.24 2.59 14.33
N SER A 89 -13.53 2.58 13.97
CA SER A 89 -14.28 3.79 13.59
C SER A 89 -14.74 4.67 14.76
N LYS A 90 -14.26 4.44 15.99
CA LYS A 90 -14.46 5.38 17.11
C LYS A 90 -13.15 6.11 17.39
N SER A 91 -13.11 7.40 17.06
CA SER A 91 -12.41 8.51 17.75
C SER A 91 -11.80 9.49 16.74
N SER A 92 -12.56 10.49 16.31
CA SER A 92 -12.11 11.86 15.99
C SER A 92 -13.32 12.69 15.55
N ASN A 93 -14.18 13.05 16.50
CA ASN A 93 -15.01 14.24 16.36
C ASN A 93 -15.02 14.97 17.71
N GLU A 94 -13.90 15.58 18.04
CA GLU A 94 -13.86 16.72 18.94
C GLU A 94 -13.34 17.90 18.12
N MET A 95 -14.26 18.73 17.64
CA MET A 95 -14.02 20.15 17.53
C MET A 95 -15.36 20.87 17.65
N ASN A 96 -15.56 21.39 18.85
CA ASN A 96 -16.64 22.25 19.31
C ASN A 96 -16.50 23.66 18.69
N PRO A 97 -17.61 24.34 18.38
CA PRO A 97 -17.74 25.75 18.71
C PRO A 97 -18.71 25.98 19.88
#